data_AF-A0A377ZSK0-F1
#
_entry.id   AF-A0A377ZSK0-F1
#
_cell.length_a   1.000
_cell.length_b   1.000
_cell.length_c   1.000
_cell.angle_alpha   90.00
_cell.angle_beta   90.00
_cell.angle_gamma   90.00
#
_symmetry.space_group_name_H-M   'P 1'
#
loop_
_entity.id
_entity.type
_entity.pdbx_description
1 polymer ?
#
loop_
_entity_poly.entity_id
_entity_poly.type
_entity_poly.pdbx_seq_one_letter_code
_entity_poly.pdbx_strand_id
1 'polypeptide(L)'
;MDRIIQSPGKYIQGAGAIKRLGDYLKPLAERWLVVGDKFVLGFAEEMLRKSLADAGLAAEIAPFGGECSHNEINRLRDIAGNAKCTAVLGIGGGKTLDTAKALAHFMNVPVAIAPTIASTDAPCSALSVIYTDEGEFDSYLMLPRNPNMVIVDTQIVAGAPARLLAAGIGDALATWFEARACSRSGATTMAGGKCTQAALALAELCYNTLLEEGEKAMLAAEQHVVTPALERVVEANTYLSGVGFESGGLAAAHAIHNGMTAIPDAHHYYHGEKVAFGTLTQLVLENAPVDEIETVAALCHSVGLPITLAQLDIKGDIRPKCVWWRKPPALKAKPFTICRAALIPTRSTPRCWWPTSMVSASCRNGNKPEQNTRRQPGVFYASLQAGAGYAPRLLILIIANASTINAMPQPSTFPGFSCSSHQENSTPQTGTASVLRPAILAGKLRSTKSHRLQASAVARIAL
;
A
#
# COMPACT_ATOMS: atom_id res chain seq x y z
N MET A 1 -17.16 -19.88 -12.08
CA MET A 1 -17.00 -18.46 -11.70
C MET A 1 -15.95 -17.87 -12.61
N ASP A 2 -16.20 -16.68 -13.12
CA ASP A 2 -15.29 -16.00 -14.04
C ASP A 2 -14.01 -15.54 -13.34
N ARG A 3 -12.95 -15.36 -14.11
CA ARG A 3 -11.71 -14.70 -13.67
C ARG A 3 -11.73 -13.28 -14.21
N ILE A 4 -11.65 -12.29 -13.32
CA ILE A 4 -11.89 -10.90 -13.68
C ILE A 4 -10.71 -10.06 -13.20
N ILE A 5 -10.24 -9.18 -14.08
CA ILE A 5 -9.31 -8.09 -13.77
C ILE A 5 -9.94 -6.81 -14.27
N GLN A 6 -9.90 -5.76 -13.45
CA GLN A 6 -10.29 -4.41 -13.81
C GLN A 6 -9.13 -3.45 -13.52
N SER A 7 -9.07 -2.36 -14.28
CA SER A 7 -7.93 -1.43 -14.29
C SER A 7 -8.42 -0.07 -14.75
N PRO A 8 -7.74 1.03 -14.36
CA PRO A 8 -7.94 2.32 -15.02
C PRO A 8 -7.66 2.19 -16.53
N GLY A 9 -8.32 3.03 -17.33
CA GLY A 9 -8.17 3.01 -18.79
C GLY A 9 -6.76 3.41 -19.24
N LYS A 10 -6.10 4.30 -18.48
CA LYS A 10 -4.71 4.69 -18.70
C LYS A 10 -4.04 5.09 -17.38
N TYR A 11 -2.83 4.58 -17.14
CA TYR A 11 -1.94 5.06 -16.08
C TYR A 11 -0.77 5.81 -16.72
N ILE A 12 -0.47 7.01 -16.23
CA ILE A 12 0.61 7.86 -16.71
C ILE A 12 1.41 8.31 -15.49
N GLN A 13 2.73 8.16 -15.54
CA GLN A 13 3.62 8.74 -14.54
C GLN A 13 4.79 9.47 -15.20
N GLY A 14 5.32 10.48 -14.52
CA GLY A 14 6.62 11.05 -14.85
C GLY A 14 6.79 12.46 -14.34
N ALA A 15 8.05 12.92 -14.32
CA ALA A 15 8.38 14.24 -13.79
C ALA A 15 7.73 15.35 -14.62
N GLY A 16 7.05 16.27 -13.96
CA GLY A 16 6.35 17.38 -14.59
C GLY A 16 5.14 16.94 -15.44
N ALA A 17 4.58 15.75 -15.22
CA ALA A 17 3.38 15.27 -15.93
C ALA A 17 2.21 16.25 -15.88
N ILE A 18 2.08 17.05 -14.81
CA ILE A 18 1.02 18.05 -14.68
C ILE A 18 1.02 19.06 -15.83
N LYS A 19 2.21 19.40 -16.34
CA LYS A 19 2.41 20.35 -17.45
C LYS A 19 1.90 19.80 -18.79
N ARG A 20 1.60 18.51 -18.86
CA ARG A 20 1.12 17.78 -20.05
C ARG A 20 -0.32 17.26 -19.87
N LEU A 21 -1.00 17.61 -18.78
CA LEU A 21 -2.37 17.18 -18.52
C LEU A 21 -3.33 17.47 -19.68
N GLY A 22 -3.28 18.67 -20.27
CA GLY A 22 -4.17 19.03 -21.38
C GLY A 22 -4.11 18.03 -22.54
N ASP A 23 -2.91 17.61 -22.94
CA ASP A 23 -2.71 16.65 -24.03
C ASP A 23 -3.33 15.27 -23.71
N TYR A 24 -3.21 14.83 -22.46
CA TYR A 24 -3.76 13.54 -22.03
C TYR A 24 -5.28 13.58 -21.88
N LEU A 25 -5.83 14.69 -21.40
CA LEU A 25 -7.25 14.84 -21.08
C LEU A 25 -8.11 15.17 -22.31
N LYS A 26 -7.53 15.82 -23.32
CA LYS A 26 -8.23 16.25 -24.54
C LYS A 26 -9.08 15.18 -25.23
N PRO A 27 -8.67 13.90 -25.33
CA PRO A 27 -9.48 12.86 -25.96
C PRO A 27 -10.75 12.47 -25.18
N LEU A 28 -10.89 12.87 -23.90
CA LEU A 28 -12.02 12.47 -23.06
C LEU A 28 -13.15 13.51 -23.02
N ALA A 29 -12.81 14.80 -22.95
CA ALA A 29 -13.80 15.88 -22.83
C ALA A 29 -13.18 17.25 -23.13
N GLU A 30 -14.02 18.21 -23.52
CA GLU A 30 -13.65 19.60 -23.80
C GLU A 30 -13.79 20.55 -22.58
N ARG A 31 -14.66 20.21 -21.61
CA ARG A 31 -14.97 21.05 -20.45
C ARG A 31 -14.80 20.28 -19.15
N TRP A 32 -13.89 20.71 -18.30
CA TRP A 32 -13.47 20.00 -17.09
C TRP A 32 -13.86 20.76 -15.83
N LEU A 33 -14.38 20.04 -14.84
CA LEU A 33 -14.33 20.49 -13.46
C LEU A 33 -13.01 20.00 -12.86
N VAL A 34 -12.20 20.91 -12.31
CA VAL A 34 -10.98 20.56 -11.59
C VAL A 34 -11.23 20.71 -10.09
N VAL A 35 -11.32 19.59 -9.39
CA VAL A 35 -11.48 19.54 -7.94
C VAL A 35 -10.10 19.39 -7.32
N GLY A 36 -9.65 20.40 -6.58
CA GLY A 36 -8.33 20.40 -5.95
C GLY A 36 -8.36 20.91 -4.53
N ASP A 37 -7.55 20.33 -3.65
CA ASP A 37 -7.37 20.91 -2.31
C ASP A 37 -6.69 22.27 -2.40
N LYS A 38 -6.98 23.15 -1.44
CA LYS A 38 -6.52 24.55 -1.47
C LYS A 38 -4.99 24.65 -1.45
N PHE A 39 -4.30 23.73 -0.77
CA PHE A 39 -2.85 23.73 -0.69
C PHE A 39 -2.23 23.35 -2.04
N VAL A 40 -2.74 22.30 -2.68
CA VAL A 40 -2.32 21.85 -4.00
C VAL A 40 -2.63 22.87 -5.08
N LEU A 41 -3.84 23.44 -5.09
CA LEU A 41 -4.17 24.51 -6.02
C LEU A 41 -3.22 25.72 -5.86
N GLY A 42 -2.79 26.02 -4.63
CA GLY A 42 -1.84 27.09 -4.35
C GLY A 42 -0.52 27.01 -5.12
N PHE A 43 0.00 25.80 -5.39
CA PHE A 43 1.24 25.63 -6.17
C PHE A 43 1.02 25.06 -7.58
N ALA A 44 -0.12 24.44 -7.86
CA ALA A 44 -0.37 23.72 -9.12
C ALA A 44 -1.30 24.45 -10.09
N GLU A 45 -2.14 25.39 -9.63
CA GLU A 45 -3.23 25.96 -10.42
C GLU A 45 -2.75 26.67 -11.69
N GLU A 46 -1.66 27.44 -11.62
CA GLU A 46 -1.12 28.13 -12.81
C GLU A 46 -0.68 27.13 -13.89
N MET A 47 0.05 26.07 -13.49
CA MET A 47 0.49 25.01 -14.40
C MET A 47 -0.69 24.25 -14.99
N LEU A 48 -1.72 23.95 -14.18
CA LEU A 48 -2.94 23.29 -14.60
C LEU A 48 -3.70 24.12 -15.64
N ARG A 49 -3.96 25.39 -15.34
CA ARG A 49 -4.68 26.30 -16.24
C ARG A 49 -3.96 26.45 -17.57
N LYS A 50 -2.64 26.63 -17.54
CA LYS A 50 -1.83 26.74 -18.75
C LYS A 50 -1.90 25.47 -19.59
N SER A 51 -1.68 24.31 -18.98
CA SER A 51 -1.72 23.00 -19.65
C SER A 51 -3.07 22.74 -20.33
N LEU A 52 -4.18 23.03 -19.65
CA LEU A 52 -5.53 22.88 -20.20
C LEU A 52 -5.81 23.90 -21.31
N ALA A 53 -5.41 25.17 -21.14
CA ALA A 53 -5.60 26.21 -22.13
C ALA A 53 -4.80 25.96 -23.42
N ASP A 54 -3.53 25.55 -23.30
CA ASP A 54 -2.67 25.21 -24.44
C ASP A 54 -3.25 24.06 -25.27
N ALA A 55 -3.97 23.12 -24.63
CA ALA A 55 -4.67 22.03 -25.31
C ALA A 55 -6.04 22.42 -25.90
N GLY A 56 -6.54 23.63 -25.60
CA GLY A 56 -7.85 24.14 -26.01
C GLY A 56 -9.01 23.63 -25.15
N LEU A 57 -8.78 23.30 -23.88
CA LEU A 57 -9.80 22.79 -22.95
C LEU A 57 -10.30 23.89 -22.02
N ALA A 58 -11.60 23.93 -21.79
CA ALA A 58 -12.18 24.81 -20.77
C ALA A 58 -12.13 24.13 -19.40
N ALA A 59 -11.84 24.90 -18.36
CA ALA A 59 -11.71 24.39 -17.00
C ALA A 59 -12.37 25.30 -15.98
N GLU A 60 -13.22 24.71 -15.13
CA GLU A 60 -13.76 25.33 -13.93
C GLU A 60 -12.99 24.79 -12.71
N ILE A 61 -12.25 25.66 -12.01
CA ILE A 61 -11.48 25.26 -10.82
C ILE A 61 -12.37 25.37 -9.60
N ALA A 62 -12.57 24.27 -8.89
CA ALA A 62 -13.38 24.18 -7.68
C ALA A 62 -12.51 23.74 -6.49
N PRO A 63 -12.20 24.64 -5.55
CA PRO A 63 -11.52 24.27 -4.32
C PRO A 63 -12.33 23.25 -3.52
N PHE A 64 -11.68 22.18 -3.10
CA PHE A 64 -12.25 21.13 -2.28
C PHE A 64 -12.41 21.58 -0.82
N GLY A 65 -13.55 21.20 -0.22
CA GLY A 65 -13.95 21.57 1.14
C GLY A 65 -13.19 20.84 2.25
N GLY A 66 -12.54 19.71 1.95
CA GLY A 66 -11.69 18.96 2.87
C GLY A 66 -12.20 17.56 3.20
N GLU A 67 -13.52 17.38 3.26
CA GLU A 67 -14.15 16.09 3.57
C GLU A 67 -14.87 15.49 2.36
N CYS A 68 -14.70 14.18 2.16
CA CYS A 68 -15.40 13.44 1.11
C CYS A 68 -16.80 13.06 1.61
N SER A 69 -17.70 14.05 1.66
CA SER A 69 -19.06 13.89 2.14
C SER A 69 -20.09 14.01 1.02
N HIS A 70 -21.30 13.49 1.25
CA HIS A 70 -22.42 13.68 0.33
C HIS A 70 -22.73 15.17 0.08
N ASN A 71 -22.58 16.03 1.09
CA ASN A 71 -22.83 17.47 0.98
C ASN A 71 -21.79 18.14 0.07
N GLU A 72 -20.52 17.83 0.27
CA GLU A 72 -19.44 18.37 -0.57
C GLU A 72 -19.55 17.87 -2.01
N ILE A 73 -19.87 16.59 -2.21
CA ILE A 73 -20.10 16.02 -3.54
C ILE A 73 -21.27 16.75 -4.24
N ASN A 74 -22.38 16.99 -3.54
CA ASN A 74 -23.53 17.71 -4.10
C ASN A 74 -23.18 19.16 -4.45
N ARG A 75 -22.45 19.87 -3.58
CA ARG A 75 -21.99 21.25 -3.84
C ARG A 75 -21.14 21.32 -5.11
N LEU A 76 -20.18 20.40 -5.26
CA LEU A 76 -19.32 20.33 -6.44
C LEU A 76 -20.10 19.95 -7.70
N ARG A 77 -21.13 19.10 -7.59
CA ARG A 77 -22.04 18.77 -8.70
C ARG A 77 -22.79 19.99 -9.21
N ASP A 78 -23.26 20.87 -8.33
CA ASP A 78 -23.97 22.09 -8.73
C ASP A 78 -23.03 23.06 -9.48
N ILE A 79 -21.78 23.20 -9.01
CA ILE A 79 -20.74 23.98 -9.71
C ILE A 79 -20.48 23.40 -11.11
N ALA A 80 -20.30 22.08 -11.21
CA ALA A 80 -20.05 21.40 -12.47
C ALA A 80 -21.23 21.57 -13.46
N GLY A 81 -22.46 21.49 -12.97
CA GLY A 81 -23.68 21.69 -13.76
C GLY A 81 -23.77 23.12 -14.31
N ASN A 82 -23.54 24.12 -13.46
CA ASN A 82 -23.56 25.54 -13.86
C ASN A 82 -22.48 25.87 -14.90
N ALA A 83 -21.28 25.30 -14.74
CA ALA A 83 -20.17 25.47 -15.67
C ALA A 83 -20.26 24.55 -16.91
N LYS A 84 -21.28 23.67 -16.98
CA LYS A 84 -21.50 22.67 -18.05
C LYS A 84 -20.28 21.78 -18.26
N CYS A 85 -19.65 21.33 -17.18
CA CYS A 85 -18.51 20.41 -17.24
C CYS A 85 -18.97 19.02 -17.68
N THR A 86 -18.19 18.38 -18.56
CA THR A 86 -18.47 17.05 -19.13
C THR A 86 -17.44 16.01 -18.69
N ALA A 87 -16.52 16.36 -17.81
CA ALA A 87 -15.60 15.45 -17.10
C ALA A 87 -15.11 16.09 -15.80
N VAL A 88 -14.53 15.26 -14.91
CA VAL A 88 -13.96 15.68 -13.62
C VAL A 88 -12.48 15.31 -13.57
N LEU A 89 -11.64 16.25 -13.17
CA LEU A 89 -10.24 16.04 -12.78
C LEU A 89 -10.13 16.25 -11.27
N GLY A 90 -9.80 15.20 -10.53
CA GLY A 90 -9.41 15.32 -9.12
C GLY A 90 -7.90 15.45 -9.00
N ILE A 91 -7.39 16.48 -8.31
CA ILE A 91 -5.96 16.65 -8.02
C ILE A 91 -5.72 16.89 -6.54
N GLY A 92 -4.95 16.03 -5.87
CA GLY A 92 -4.73 16.16 -4.44
C GLY A 92 -4.40 14.84 -3.74
N GLY A 93 -4.75 14.75 -2.46
CA GLY A 93 -4.68 13.52 -1.65
C GLY A 93 -5.98 12.71 -1.67
N GLY A 94 -6.01 11.58 -0.97
CA GLY A 94 -7.09 10.57 -1.07
C GLY A 94 -8.52 11.10 -1.01
N LYS A 95 -8.85 11.98 -0.05
CA LYS A 95 -10.20 12.55 0.10
C LYS A 95 -10.66 13.34 -1.13
N THR A 96 -9.75 14.11 -1.74
CA THR A 96 -10.04 14.84 -2.98
C THR A 96 -10.30 13.88 -4.14
N LEU A 97 -9.50 12.82 -4.25
CA LEU A 97 -9.61 11.85 -5.34
C LEU A 97 -10.88 11.00 -5.22
N ASP A 98 -11.24 10.56 -4.02
CA ASP A 98 -12.48 9.83 -3.77
C ASP A 98 -13.72 10.69 -4.04
N THR A 99 -13.66 11.99 -3.68
CA THR A 99 -14.70 12.96 -4.01
C THR A 99 -14.86 13.13 -5.52
N ALA A 100 -13.76 13.27 -6.26
CA ALA A 100 -13.79 13.39 -7.72
C ALA A 100 -14.36 12.14 -8.39
N LYS A 101 -13.96 10.94 -7.94
CA LYS A 101 -14.51 9.65 -8.42
C LYS A 101 -16.02 9.54 -8.16
N ALA A 102 -16.47 9.85 -6.94
CA ALA A 102 -17.88 9.79 -6.57
C ALA A 102 -18.72 10.81 -7.34
N LEU A 103 -18.22 12.05 -7.45
CA LEU A 103 -18.86 13.11 -8.23
C LEU A 103 -19.05 12.73 -9.70
N ALA A 104 -17.99 12.25 -10.34
CA ALA A 104 -18.03 11.83 -11.73
C ALA A 104 -19.00 10.65 -11.95
N HIS A 105 -19.06 9.72 -10.99
CA HIS A 105 -20.03 8.64 -10.99
C HIS A 105 -21.47 9.15 -10.96
N PHE A 106 -21.81 10.06 -10.04
CA PHE A 106 -23.17 10.61 -9.95
C PHE A 106 -23.55 11.49 -11.15
N MET A 107 -22.57 12.13 -11.77
CA MET A 107 -22.76 12.89 -13.01
C MET A 107 -22.76 12.01 -14.28
N ASN A 108 -22.36 10.74 -14.16
CA ASN A 108 -22.13 9.83 -15.28
C ASN A 108 -21.19 10.41 -16.36
N VAL A 109 -20.07 10.99 -15.92
CA VAL A 109 -19.03 11.58 -16.78
C VAL A 109 -17.67 10.92 -16.55
N PRO A 110 -16.71 11.03 -17.48
CA PRO A 110 -15.35 10.54 -17.27
C PRO A 110 -14.65 11.22 -16.09
N VAL A 111 -13.75 10.48 -15.45
CA VAL A 111 -12.89 10.99 -14.36
C VAL A 111 -11.42 10.74 -14.64
N ALA A 112 -10.61 11.78 -14.42
CA ALA A 112 -9.16 11.69 -14.32
C ALA A 112 -8.73 11.99 -12.89
N ILE A 113 -7.74 11.26 -12.40
CA ILE A 113 -7.24 11.34 -11.03
C ILE A 113 -5.75 11.64 -11.05
N ALA A 114 -5.34 12.72 -10.39
CA ALA A 114 -3.96 13.18 -10.31
C ALA A 114 -3.49 13.20 -8.84
N PRO A 115 -3.02 12.06 -8.30
CA PRO A 115 -2.51 12.03 -6.94
C PRO A 115 -1.25 12.89 -6.83
N THR A 116 -1.18 13.70 -5.78
CA THR A 116 -0.01 14.53 -5.45
C THR A 116 0.91 13.87 -4.44
N ILE A 117 0.48 12.74 -3.87
CA ILE A 117 1.21 11.91 -2.92
C ILE A 117 0.98 10.45 -3.30
N ALA A 118 1.99 9.60 -3.15
CA ALA A 118 1.92 8.16 -3.42
C ALA A 118 1.82 7.37 -2.10
N SER A 119 0.81 7.70 -1.28
CA SER A 119 0.67 7.22 0.10
C SER A 119 -0.35 6.11 0.31
N THR A 120 -1.19 5.84 -0.70
CA THR A 120 -2.14 4.72 -0.74
C THR A 120 -2.34 4.28 -2.19
N ASP A 121 -2.93 3.11 -2.38
CA ASP A 121 -3.21 2.53 -3.70
C ASP A 121 -4.64 2.79 -4.24
N ALA A 122 -5.46 3.51 -3.46
CA ALA A 122 -6.81 3.96 -3.80
C ALA A 122 -6.95 4.78 -5.11
N PRO A 123 -5.94 5.51 -5.64
CA PRO A 123 -6.13 6.29 -6.87
C PRO A 123 -6.57 5.47 -8.09
N CYS A 124 -6.21 4.19 -8.17
CA CYS A 124 -6.54 3.33 -9.31
C CYS A 124 -7.86 2.55 -9.14
N SER A 125 -8.46 2.53 -7.95
CA SER A 125 -9.58 1.64 -7.64
C SER A 125 -10.94 2.19 -8.03
N ALA A 126 -11.88 1.27 -8.28
CA ALA A 126 -13.31 1.52 -8.45
C ALA A 126 -14.04 1.55 -7.09
N LEU A 127 -13.48 2.26 -6.12
CA LEU A 127 -14.00 2.44 -4.78
C LEU A 127 -13.81 3.90 -4.34
N SER A 128 -14.80 4.48 -3.67
CA SER A 128 -14.62 5.70 -2.87
C SER A 128 -15.08 5.46 -1.44
N VAL A 129 -14.39 6.05 -0.45
CA VAL A 129 -14.84 6.07 0.95
C VAL A 129 -15.56 7.38 1.22
N ILE A 130 -16.81 7.29 1.66
CA ILE A 130 -17.66 8.44 1.98
C ILE A 130 -17.67 8.63 3.50
N TYR A 131 -17.58 9.90 3.90
CA TYR A 131 -17.59 10.35 5.29
C TYR A 131 -18.75 11.32 5.54
N THR A 132 -19.04 11.58 6.82
CA THR A 132 -19.84 12.74 7.22
C THR A 132 -19.01 14.03 7.08
N ASP A 133 -19.65 15.20 7.18
CA ASP A 133 -18.93 16.48 7.16
C ASP A 133 -17.98 16.64 8.36
N GLU A 134 -18.24 15.90 9.45
CA GLU A 134 -17.41 15.82 10.65
C GLU A 134 -16.25 14.82 10.53
N GLY A 135 -16.15 14.10 9.41
CA GLY A 135 -15.06 13.15 9.12
C GLY A 135 -15.27 11.75 9.68
N GLU A 136 -16.47 11.41 10.16
CA GLU A 136 -16.81 10.04 10.56
C GLU A 136 -17.07 9.17 9.33
N PHE A 137 -16.68 7.88 9.38
CA PHE A 137 -16.98 6.95 8.28
C PHE A 137 -18.50 6.82 8.08
N ASP A 138 -18.96 7.00 6.84
CA ASP A 138 -20.36 6.81 6.46
C ASP A 138 -20.50 5.48 5.70
N SER A 139 -19.91 5.39 4.50
CA SER A 139 -20.12 4.24 3.62
C SER A 139 -18.99 4.02 2.60
N TYR A 140 -18.98 2.81 2.03
CA TYR A 140 -18.19 2.50 0.84
C TYR A 140 -19.06 2.66 -0.41
N LEU A 141 -18.62 3.47 -1.37
CA LEU A 141 -19.24 3.61 -2.68
C LEU A 141 -18.47 2.77 -3.70
N MET A 142 -19.00 1.58 -4.01
CA MET A 142 -18.47 0.74 -5.09
C MET A 142 -18.83 1.36 -6.44
N LEU A 143 -17.82 1.65 -7.26
CA LEU A 143 -18.00 2.26 -8.57
C LEU A 143 -18.07 1.17 -9.63
N PRO A 144 -18.89 1.35 -10.69
CA PRO A 144 -19.02 0.34 -11.75
C PRO A 144 -17.78 0.27 -12.67
N ARG A 145 -16.88 1.26 -12.59
CA ARG A 145 -15.68 1.39 -13.43
C ARG A 145 -14.57 2.07 -12.64
N ASN A 146 -13.32 1.68 -12.89
CA ASN A 146 -12.13 2.39 -12.45
C ASN A 146 -12.04 3.78 -13.12
N PRO A 147 -11.20 4.69 -12.59
CA PRO A 147 -10.92 5.97 -13.24
C PRO A 147 -10.49 5.83 -14.71
N ASN A 148 -10.92 6.75 -15.56
CA ASN A 148 -10.53 6.72 -16.98
C ASN A 148 -9.02 6.93 -17.13
N MET A 149 -8.45 7.82 -16.32
CA MET A 149 -7.01 8.07 -16.28
C MET A 149 -6.51 8.30 -14.85
N VAL A 150 -5.31 7.81 -14.56
CA VAL A 150 -4.53 8.18 -13.38
C VAL A 150 -3.22 8.80 -13.85
N ILE A 151 -2.92 10.02 -13.42
CA ILE A 151 -1.75 10.80 -13.84
C ILE A 151 -0.92 11.21 -12.62
N VAL A 152 0.25 10.60 -12.44
CA VAL A 152 1.13 10.86 -11.31
C VAL A 152 2.31 11.73 -11.73
N ASP A 153 2.39 12.95 -11.21
CA ASP A 153 3.57 13.80 -11.40
C ASP A 153 4.62 13.46 -10.34
N THR A 154 5.65 12.72 -10.74
CA THR A 154 6.69 12.23 -9.81
C THR A 154 7.51 13.37 -9.20
N GLN A 155 7.55 14.55 -9.81
CA GLN A 155 8.21 15.72 -9.22
C GLN A 155 7.39 16.32 -8.07
N ILE A 156 6.06 16.30 -8.18
CA ILE A 156 5.17 16.71 -7.08
C ILE A 156 5.25 15.70 -5.94
N VAL A 157 5.20 14.40 -6.27
CA VAL A 157 5.32 13.33 -5.26
C VAL A 157 6.67 13.40 -4.52
N ALA A 158 7.78 13.63 -5.24
CA ALA A 158 9.09 13.81 -4.63
C ALA A 158 9.13 15.01 -3.67
N GLY A 159 8.41 16.09 -3.98
CA GLY A 159 8.34 17.29 -3.14
C GLY A 159 7.47 17.14 -1.87
N ALA A 160 6.73 16.04 -1.73
CA ALA A 160 5.94 15.77 -0.53
C ALA A 160 6.81 15.23 0.63
N PRO A 161 6.33 15.28 1.89
CA PRO A 161 7.05 14.67 3.01
C PRO A 161 7.29 13.17 2.80
N ALA A 162 8.53 12.71 2.96
CA ALA A 162 8.93 11.31 2.73
C ALA A 162 8.11 10.29 3.52
N ARG A 163 7.59 10.66 4.71
CA ARG A 163 6.68 9.84 5.51
C ARG A 163 5.44 9.37 4.73
N LEU A 164 4.94 10.18 3.79
CA LEU A 164 3.81 9.80 2.94
C LEU A 164 4.18 8.72 1.92
N LEU A 165 5.42 8.74 1.40
CA LEU A 165 5.91 7.66 0.55
C LEU A 165 6.09 6.37 1.34
N ALA A 166 6.67 6.45 2.55
CA ALA A 166 6.79 5.30 3.45
C ALA A 166 5.42 4.69 3.78
N ALA A 167 4.41 5.51 4.07
CA ALA A 167 3.04 5.05 4.23
C ALA A 167 2.55 4.30 2.97
N GLY A 168 2.79 4.82 1.77
CA GLY A 168 2.45 4.11 0.53
C GLY A 168 3.16 2.77 0.37
N ILE A 169 4.44 2.68 0.75
CA ILE A 169 5.19 1.42 0.76
C ILE A 169 4.52 0.43 1.72
N GLY A 170 4.09 0.88 2.90
CA GLY A 170 3.41 0.04 3.89
C GLY A 170 2.07 -0.50 3.42
N ASP A 171 1.32 0.29 2.65
CA ASP A 171 0.07 -0.14 2.01
C ASP A 171 0.35 -1.17 0.90
N ALA A 172 1.27 -0.83 -0.01
CA ALA A 172 1.63 -1.65 -1.15
C ALA A 172 2.30 -2.99 -0.81
N LEU A 173 2.93 -3.06 0.37
CA LEU A 173 3.53 -4.27 0.91
C LEU A 173 2.50 -5.36 1.21
N ALA A 174 1.30 -4.99 1.65
CA ALA A 174 0.23 -5.94 1.97
C ALA A 174 -0.30 -6.67 0.73
N THR A 175 -0.28 -6.00 -0.43
CA THR A 175 -0.93 -6.41 -1.68
C THR A 175 -0.56 -7.83 -2.10
N TRP A 176 0.73 -8.19 -2.06
CA TRP A 176 1.15 -9.54 -2.41
C TRP A 176 0.59 -10.60 -1.47
N PHE A 177 0.72 -10.37 -0.16
CA PHE A 177 0.34 -11.35 0.85
C PHE A 177 -1.18 -11.56 0.88
N GLU A 178 -1.96 -10.49 0.74
CA GLU A 178 -3.42 -10.57 0.67
C GLU A 178 -3.91 -11.23 -0.63
N ALA A 179 -3.36 -10.83 -1.78
CA ALA A 179 -3.71 -11.46 -3.06
C ALA A 179 -3.32 -12.95 -3.11
N ARG A 180 -2.15 -13.31 -2.55
CA ARG A 180 -1.70 -14.69 -2.37
C ARG A 180 -2.65 -15.49 -1.50
N ALA A 181 -3.10 -14.93 -0.37
CA ALA A 181 -4.05 -15.57 0.52
C ALA A 181 -5.41 -15.79 -0.16
N CYS A 182 -5.92 -14.77 -0.86
CA CYS A 182 -7.18 -14.84 -1.62
C CYS A 182 -7.12 -15.84 -2.78
N SER A 183 -5.98 -15.93 -3.48
CA SER A 183 -5.75 -16.94 -4.50
C SER A 183 -5.75 -18.36 -3.92
N ARG A 184 -5.02 -18.58 -2.81
CA ARG A 184 -4.94 -19.89 -2.12
C ARG A 184 -6.29 -20.36 -1.58
N SER A 185 -7.11 -19.45 -1.08
CA SER A 185 -8.44 -19.77 -0.54
C SER A 185 -9.52 -19.85 -1.62
N GLY A 186 -9.24 -19.35 -2.82
CA GLY A 186 -10.24 -19.19 -3.86
C GLY A 186 -11.31 -18.15 -3.49
N ALA A 187 -10.96 -17.09 -2.77
CA ALA A 187 -11.86 -15.97 -2.46
C ALA A 187 -12.31 -15.24 -3.75
N THR A 188 -13.39 -14.48 -3.65
CA THR A 188 -13.85 -13.58 -4.72
C THR A 188 -13.23 -12.20 -4.50
N THR A 189 -12.65 -11.62 -5.55
CA THR A 189 -11.98 -10.32 -5.52
C THR A 189 -13.00 -9.18 -5.58
N MET A 190 -12.55 -7.94 -5.36
CA MET A 190 -13.43 -6.77 -5.46
C MET A 190 -13.91 -6.54 -6.90
N ALA A 191 -13.17 -7.03 -7.89
CA ALA A 191 -13.58 -7.10 -9.29
C ALA A 191 -14.73 -8.11 -9.57
N GLY A 192 -15.23 -8.82 -8.55
CA GLY A 192 -16.41 -9.69 -8.65
C GLY A 192 -16.14 -11.11 -9.16
N GLY A 193 -14.88 -11.47 -9.40
CA GLY A 193 -14.47 -12.78 -9.93
C GLY A 193 -13.39 -13.46 -9.10
N LYS A 194 -12.79 -14.52 -9.66
CA LYS A 194 -11.56 -15.11 -9.12
C LYS A 194 -10.34 -14.37 -9.65
N CYS A 195 -9.24 -14.45 -8.90
CA CYS A 195 -7.96 -13.86 -9.27
C CYS A 195 -7.52 -14.32 -10.67
N THR A 196 -7.08 -13.37 -11.48
CA THR A 196 -6.37 -13.65 -12.73
C THR A 196 -4.88 -13.87 -12.45
N GLN A 197 -4.18 -14.55 -13.36
CA GLN A 197 -2.71 -14.65 -13.28
C GLN A 197 -2.05 -13.29 -13.41
N ALA A 198 -2.61 -12.39 -14.24
CA ALA A 198 -2.12 -11.03 -14.40
C ALA A 198 -2.15 -10.25 -13.08
N ALA A 199 -3.28 -10.25 -12.37
CA ALA A 199 -3.38 -9.53 -11.09
C ALA A 199 -2.41 -10.08 -10.03
N LEU A 200 -2.22 -11.40 -9.98
CA LEU A 200 -1.25 -12.00 -9.05
C LEU A 200 0.20 -11.66 -9.42
N ALA A 201 0.55 -11.66 -10.70
CA ALA A 201 1.88 -11.26 -11.15
C ALA A 201 2.17 -9.77 -10.85
N LEU A 202 1.16 -8.90 -10.98
CA LEU A 202 1.30 -7.48 -10.61
C LEU A 202 1.48 -7.31 -9.09
N ALA A 203 0.73 -8.06 -8.28
CA ALA A 203 0.90 -8.05 -6.83
C ALA A 203 2.28 -8.55 -6.39
N GLU A 204 2.81 -9.60 -7.03
CA GLU A 204 4.17 -10.11 -6.77
C GLU A 204 5.25 -9.12 -7.24
N LEU A 205 5.07 -8.51 -8.42
CA LEU A 205 5.96 -7.47 -8.93
C LEU A 205 5.98 -6.25 -8.00
N CYS A 206 4.83 -5.89 -7.41
CA CYS A 206 4.74 -4.85 -6.39
C CYS A 206 5.69 -5.17 -5.23
N TYR A 207 5.55 -6.33 -4.60
CA TYR A 207 6.39 -6.76 -3.48
C TYR A 207 7.88 -6.75 -3.81
N ASN A 208 8.28 -7.35 -4.94
CA ASN A 208 9.68 -7.41 -5.34
C ASN A 208 10.26 -6.02 -5.64
N THR A 209 9.47 -5.13 -6.25
CA THR A 209 9.89 -3.74 -6.50
C THR A 209 10.15 -3.00 -5.19
N LEU A 210 9.30 -3.21 -4.17
CA LEU A 210 9.50 -2.57 -2.86
C LEU A 210 10.76 -3.08 -2.15
N LEU A 211 11.05 -4.38 -2.23
CA LEU A 211 12.30 -4.94 -1.68
C LEU A 211 13.54 -4.40 -2.39
N GLU A 212 13.49 -4.30 -3.71
CA GLU A 212 14.64 -3.88 -4.52
C GLU A 212 14.88 -2.36 -4.50
N GLU A 213 13.83 -1.56 -4.38
CA GLU A 213 13.87 -0.11 -4.60
C GLU A 213 13.46 0.74 -3.39
N GLY A 214 12.81 0.15 -2.38
CA GLY A 214 12.21 0.89 -1.24
C GLY A 214 13.16 1.85 -0.55
N GLU A 215 14.31 1.36 -0.07
CA GLU A 215 15.31 2.19 0.62
C GLU A 215 15.89 3.29 -0.28
N LYS A 216 16.19 2.97 -1.55
CA LYS A 216 16.69 3.94 -2.54
C LYS A 216 15.67 5.03 -2.82
N ALA A 217 14.39 4.67 -2.92
CA ALA A 217 13.30 5.61 -3.13
C ALA A 217 13.09 6.52 -1.91
N MET A 218 13.20 5.98 -0.69
CA MET A 218 13.12 6.76 0.54
C MET A 218 14.22 7.82 0.63
N LEU A 219 15.48 7.46 0.33
CA LEU A 219 16.58 8.42 0.27
C LEU A 219 16.33 9.53 -0.76
N ALA A 220 15.77 9.18 -1.93
CA ALA A 220 15.41 10.16 -2.96
C ALA A 220 14.28 11.09 -2.50
N ALA A 221 13.27 10.56 -1.80
CA ALA A 221 12.15 11.32 -1.25
C ALA A 221 12.57 12.28 -0.14
N GLU A 222 13.50 11.87 0.73
CA GLU A 222 14.08 12.73 1.78
C GLU A 222 14.85 13.92 1.20
N GLN A 223 15.43 13.76 0.01
CA GLN A 223 16.13 14.82 -0.72
C GLN A 223 15.24 15.56 -1.72
N HIS A 224 13.96 15.19 -1.83
CA HIS A 224 12.98 15.75 -2.76
C HIS A 224 13.43 15.71 -4.24
N VAL A 225 14.12 14.64 -4.64
CA VAL A 225 14.61 14.45 -6.03
C VAL A 225 13.99 13.22 -6.69
N VAL A 226 13.78 13.31 -8.00
CA VAL A 226 13.27 12.19 -8.79
C VAL A 226 14.42 11.30 -9.25
N THR A 227 14.35 10.01 -8.93
CA THR A 227 15.29 8.98 -9.40
C THR A 227 14.50 7.80 -9.99
N PRO A 228 15.14 6.92 -10.79
CA PRO A 228 14.47 5.71 -11.28
C PRO A 228 13.91 4.83 -10.16
N ALA A 229 14.58 4.77 -9.00
CA ALA A 229 14.10 4.04 -7.83
C ALA A 229 12.80 4.65 -7.28
N LEU A 230 12.74 5.98 -7.17
CA LEU A 230 11.51 6.67 -6.76
C LEU A 230 10.37 6.42 -7.76
N GLU A 231 10.62 6.52 -9.07
CA GLU A 231 9.57 6.29 -10.07
C GLU A 231 9.02 4.86 -10.01
N ARG A 232 9.88 3.85 -9.79
CA ARG A 232 9.45 2.46 -9.61
C ARG A 232 8.61 2.26 -8.36
N VAL A 233 8.98 2.88 -7.23
CA VAL A 233 8.18 2.79 -6.00
C VAL A 233 6.86 3.56 -6.13
N VAL A 234 6.84 4.69 -6.84
CA VAL A 234 5.58 5.41 -7.14
C VAL A 234 4.64 4.55 -7.99
N GLU A 235 5.18 3.84 -8.99
CA GLU A 235 4.40 2.88 -9.79
C GLU A 235 3.88 1.72 -8.91
N ALA A 236 4.74 1.17 -8.05
CA ALA A 236 4.38 0.09 -7.14
C ALA A 236 3.25 0.52 -6.19
N ASN A 237 3.41 1.67 -5.52
CA ASN A 237 2.43 2.21 -4.58
C ASN A 237 1.09 2.59 -5.23
N THR A 238 1.07 2.85 -6.54
CA THR A 238 -0.14 3.36 -7.20
C THR A 238 -0.79 2.32 -8.11
N TYR A 239 -0.08 1.88 -9.16
CA TYR A 239 -0.66 1.03 -10.20
C TYR A 239 -0.57 -0.45 -9.84
N LEU A 240 0.62 -0.93 -9.45
CA LEU A 240 0.82 -2.35 -9.15
C LEU A 240 0.01 -2.75 -7.93
N SER A 241 0.09 -1.96 -6.86
CA SER A 241 -0.73 -2.16 -5.67
C SER A 241 -2.21 -2.01 -5.99
N GLY A 242 -2.61 -0.92 -6.67
CA GLY A 242 -4.00 -0.62 -6.98
C GLY A 242 -4.73 -1.73 -7.74
N VAL A 243 -4.12 -2.24 -8.81
CA VAL A 243 -4.66 -3.36 -9.58
C VAL A 243 -4.52 -4.68 -8.80
N GLY A 244 -3.39 -4.87 -8.12
CA GLY A 244 -3.07 -6.05 -7.34
C GLY A 244 -4.07 -6.31 -6.21
N PHE A 245 -4.44 -5.30 -5.43
CA PHE A 245 -5.38 -5.47 -4.31
C PHE A 245 -6.81 -5.66 -4.82
N GLU A 246 -7.22 -4.88 -5.83
CA GLU A 246 -8.61 -4.87 -6.27
C GLU A 246 -8.98 -6.15 -7.04
N SER A 247 -8.06 -6.60 -7.90
CA SER A 247 -8.22 -7.78 -8.76
C SER A 247 -7.51 -9.03 -8.23
N GLY A 248 -6.73 -8.92 -7.14
CA GLY A 248 -6.11 -10.05 -6.42
C GLY A 248 -6.74 -10.33 -5.05
N GLY A 249 -7.31 -9.32 -4.40
CA GLY A 249 -8.14 -9.42 -3.20
C GLY A 249 -7.46 -8.94 -1.91
N LEU A 250 -8.31 -8.49 -0.97
CA LEU A 250 -7.94 -8.12 0.40
C LEU A 250 -8.17 -9.28 1.37
N ALA A 251 -7.40 -9.34 2.46
CA ALA A 251 -7.46 -10.41 3.45
C ALA A 251 -7.32 -9.86 4.89
N ALA A 252 -6.37 -10.40 5.65
CA ALA A 252 -6.28 -10.13 7.08
C ALA A 252 -5.61 -8.78 7.37
N ALA A 253 -4.60 -8.38 6.60
CA ALA A 253 -3.85 -7.13 6.83
C ALA A 253 -4.78 -5.90 6.85
N HIS A 254 -5.63 -5.76 5.84
CA HIS A 254 -6.60 -4.67 5.78
C HIS A 254 -7.76 -4.83 6.80
N ALA A 255 -8.16 -6.06 7.14
CA ALA A 255 -9.13 -6.27 8.22
C ALA A 255 -8.57 -5.84 9.59
N ILE A 256 -7.27 -6.06 9.82
CA ILE A 256 -6.54 -5.63 11.03
C ILE A 256 -6.43 -4.10 11.07
N HIS A 257 -6.07 -3.48 9.93
CA HIS A 257 -6.10 -2.03 9.77
C HIS A 257 -7.45 -1.44 10.20
N ASN A 258 -8.55 -2.00 9.70
CA ASN A 258 -9.90 -1.53 10.05
C ASN A 258 -10.22 -1.72 11.53
N GLY A 259 -9.68 -2.77 12.17
CA GLY A 259 -9.78 -2.93 13.62
C GLY A 259 -9.00 -1.87 14.40
N MET A 260 -7.86 -1.42 13.88
CA MET A 260 -7.03 -0.39 14.52
C MET A 260 -7.65 1.01 14.46
N THR A 261 -8.52 1.31 13.49
CA THR A 261 -9.22 2.61 13.46
C THR A 261 -10.24 2.78 14.59
N ALA A 262 -10.67 1.69 15.24
CA ALA A 262 -11.49 1.75 16.45
C ALA A 262 -10.69 2.09 17.73
N ILE A 263 -9.36 2.19 17.64
CA ILE A 263 -8.47 2.50 18.75
C ILE A 263 -8.01 3.96 18.62
N PRO A 264 -8.43 4.88 19.52
CA PRO A 264 -8.08 6.30 19.44
C PRO A 264 -6.58 6.56 19.39
N ASP A 265 -5.79 5.74 20.08
CA ASP A 265 -4.32 5.82 20.12
C ASP A 265 -3.71 5.86 18.70
N ALA A 266 -4.30 5.13 17.74
CA ALA A 266 -3.76 4.96 16.39
C ALA A 266 -4.36 5.93 15.33
N HIS A 267 -5.24 6.87 15.72
CA HIS A 267 -5.94 7.75 14.77
C HIS A 267 -5.02 8.69 13.98
N HIS A 268 -3.89 9.07 14.57
CA HIS A 268 -2.93 10.00 13.99
C HIS A 268 -1.87 9.33 13.10
N TYR A 269 -1.89 8.00 12.98
CA TYR A 269 -1.07 7.25 12.04
C TYR A 269 -1.78 7.11 10.68
N TYR A 270 -1.00 7.18 9.61
CA TYR A 270 -1.48 7.03 8.25
C TYR A 270 -1.96 5.59 7.99
N HIS A 271 -2.79 5.44 6.95
CA HIS A 271 -3.35 4.15 6.51
C HIS A 271 -2.27 3.08 6.37
N GLY A 272 -1.25 3.33 5.55
CA GLY A 272 -0.20 2.36 5.28
C GLY A 272 0.72 2.02 6.46
N GLU A 273 0.87 2.93 7.43
CA GLU A 273 1.62 2.65 8.69
C GLU A 273 0.90 1.56 9.50
N LYS A 274 -0.43 1.66 9.58
CA LYS A 274 -1.28 0.64 10.21
C LYS A 274 -1.34 -0.65 9.38
N VAL A 275 -1.44 -0.56 8.05
CA VAL A 275 -1.45 -1.73 7.15
C VAL A 275 -0.15 -2.52 7.22
N ALA A 276 1.01 -1.86 7.35
CA ALA A 276 2.30 -2.53 7.52
C ALA A 276 2.31 -3.45 8.76
N PHE A 277 1.83 -2.95 9.91
CA PHE A 277 1.67 -3.75 11.12
C PHE A 277 0.62 -4.88 10.94
N GLY A 278 -0.47 -4.58 10.23
CA GLY A 278 -1.47 -5.57 9.83
C GLY A 278 -0.88 -6.71 8.99
N THR A 279 0.06 -6.40 8.10
CA THR A 279 0.74 -7.37 7.24
C THR A 279 1.62 -8.31 8.05
N LEU A 280 2.43 -7.78 8.98
CA LEU A 280 3.20 -8.62 9.91
C LEU A 280 2.30 -9.54 10.75
N THR A 281 1.15 -9.00 11.20
CA THR A 281 0.17 -9.78 11.95
C THR A 281 -0.47 -10.88 11.08
N GLN A 282 -0.73 -10.60 9.79
CA GLN A 282 -1.20 -11.62 8.84
C GLN A 282 -0.16 -12.72 8.64
N LEU A 283 1.11 -12.39 8.47
CA LEU A 283 2.18 -13.38 8.28
C LEU A 283 2.29 -14.34 9.47
N VAL A 284 2.14 -13.82 10.70
CA VAL A 284 2.05 -14.66 11.90
C VAL A 284 0.78 -15.54 11.87
N LEU A 285 -0.36 -14.99 11.47
CA LEU A 285 -1.64 -15.71 11.41
C LEU A 285 -1.62 -16.87 10.41
N GLU A 286 -0.93 -16.71 9.27
CA GLU A 286 -0.78 -17.76 8.26
C GLU A 286 0.42 -18.68 8.50
N ASN A 287 1.15 -18.47 9.60
CA ASN A 287 2.37 -19.23 9.95
C ASN A 287 3.39 -19.23 8.80
N ALA A 288 3.65 -18.03 8.27
CA ALA A 288 4.68 -17.81 7.26
C ALA A 288 6.07 -18.25 7.78
N PRO A 289 6.98 -18.69 6.90
CA PRO A 289 8.36 -18.98 7.28
C PRO A 289 9.01 -17.77 7.95
N VAL A 290 9.86 -18.01 8.95
CA VAL A 290 10.52 -16.94 9.70
C VAL A 290 11.32 -16.00 8.80
N ASP A 291 12.01 -16.52 7.79
CA ASP A 291 12.78 -15.72 6.83
C ASP A 291 11.89 -14.73 6.05
N GLU A 292 10.64 -15.11 5.73
CA GLU A 292 9.68 -14.23 5.05
C GLU A 292 9.20 -13.12 6.01
N ILE A 293 8.96 -13.45 7.28
CA ILE A 293 8.59 -12.47 8.32
C ILE A 293 9.75 -11.49 8.55
N GLU A 294 10.98 -11.98 8.67
CA GLU A 294 12.18 -11.16 8.89
C GLU A 294 12.44 -10.23 7.71
N THR A 295 12.28 -10.72 6.48
CA THR A 295 12.42 -9.90 5.26
C THR A 295 11.44 -8.72 5.27
N VAL A 296 10.17 -8.98 5.56
CA VAL A 296 9.11 -7.96 5.60
C VAL A 296 9.33 -6.99 6.76
N ALA A 297 9.68 -7.49 7.94
CA ALA A 297 9.98 -6.65 9.10
C ALA A 297 11.21 -5.77 8.89
N ALA A 298 12.25 -6.29 8.23
CA ALA A 298 13.47 -5.55 7.90
C ALA A 298 13.18 -4.41 6.92
N LEU A 299 12.42 -4.66 5.84
CA LEU A 299 11.99 -3.60 4.92
C LEU A 299 11.15 -2.55 5.67
N CYS A 300 10.14 -2.97 6.45
CA CYS A 300 9.34 -2.04 7.24
C CYS A 300 10.22 -1.16 8.12
N HIS A 301 11.17 -1.76 8.83
CA HIS A 301 12.08 -1.02 9.69
C HIS A 301 12.97 -0.04 8.92
N SER A 302 13.53 -0.45 7.78
CA SER A 302 14.46 0.38 7.01
C SER A 302 13.79 1.60 6.36
N VAL A 303 12.49 1.52 6.04
CA VAL A 303 11.71 2.66 5.52
C VAL A 303 10.92 3.41 6.61
N GLY A 304 11.13 3.10 7.89
CA GLY A 304 10.55 3.81 9.02
C GLY A 304 9.09 3.45 9.37
N LEU A 305 8.58 2.32 8.88
CA LEU A 305 7.25 1.81 9.21
C LEU A 305 7.22 1.13 10.59
N PRO A 306 6.09 1.19 11.31
CA PRO A 306 5.97 0.60 12.64
C PRO A 306 5.87 -0.93 12.58
N ILE A 307 6.68 -1.61 13.39
CA ILE A 307 6.69 -3.08 13.52
C ILE A 307 6.28 -3.56 14.92
N THR A 308 5.95 -2.62 15.82
CA THR A 308 5.48 -2.89 17.18
C THR A 308 4.26 -2.05 17.52
N LEU A 309 3.42 -2.53 18.45
CA LEU A 309 2.29 -1.76 18.97
C LEU A 309 2.72 -0.43 19.62
N ALA A 310 3.89 -0.41 20.26
CA ALA A 310 4.42 0.78 20.91
C ALA A 310 4.80 1.89 19.91
N GLN A 311 5.23 1.53 18.69
CA GLN A 311 5.47 2.46 17.59
C GLN A 311 4.17 2.96 16.94
N LEU A 312 3.02 2.37 17.28
CA LEU A 312 1.68 2.86 16.94
C LEU A 312 1.01 3.56 18.14
N ASP A 313 1.79 3.89 19.17
CA ASP A 313 1.35 4.45 20.46
C ASP A 313 0.29 3.66 21.23
N ILE A 314 0.06 2.40 20.85
CA ILE A 314 -0.82 1.48 21.58
C ILE A 314 -0.03 0.93 22.78
N LYS A 315 -0.02 1.72 23.86
CA LYS A 315 0.69 1.45 25.12
C LYS A 315 -0.32 1.26 26.26
N GLY A 316 -0.01 0.38 27.22
CA GLY A 316 -0.87 0.07 28.37
C GLY A 316 -2.20 -0.61 27.99
N ASP A 317 -2.77 -1.43 28.90
CA ASP A 317 -4.08 -2.09 28.73
C ASP A 317 -4.33 -2.69 27.33
N ILE A 318 -3.29 -3.31 26.74
CA ILE A 318 -3.32 -3.84 25.37
C ILE A 318 -4.42 -4.91 25.21
N ARG A 319 -4.60 -5.76 26.22
CA ARG A 319 -5.58 -6.87 26.16
C ARG A 319 -7.02 -6.35 25.96
N PRO A 320 -7.53 -5.39 26.76
CA PRO A 320 -8.80 -4.71 26.51
C PRO A 320 -8.88 -4.03 25.13
N LYS A 321 -7.83 -3.30 24.73
CA LYS A 321 -7.80 -2.56 23.45
C LYS A 321 -7.87 -3.49 22.23
N CYS A 322 -7.30 -4.69 22.32
CA CYS A 322 -7.33 -5.71 21.27
C CYS A 322 -8.56 -6.64 21.33
N VAL A 323 -9.57 -6.40 22.18
CA VAL A 323 -10.77 -7.26 22.28
C VAL A 323 -11.53 -7.36 20.95
N TRP A 324 -11.46 -6.34 20.09
CA TRP A 324 -12.03 -6.35 18.74
C TRP A 324 -11.50 -7.50 17.86
N TRP A 325 -10.29 -8.00 18.14
CA TRP A 325 -9.74 -9.19 17.49
C TRP A 325 -10.58 -10.46 17.72
N ARG A 326 -11.41 -10.48 18.78
CA ARG A 326 -12.28 -11.61 19.14
C ARG A 326 -13.72 -11.47 18.63
N LYS A 327 -14.17 -10.24 18.35
CA LYS A 327 -15.51 -9.92 17.84
C LYS A 327 -15.41 -8.69 16.94
N PRO A 328 -15.32 -8.84 15.61
CA PRO A 328 -15.42 -7.69 14.73
C PRO A 328 -16.77 -7.00 14.98
N PRO A 329 -16.82 -5.66 15.08
CA PRO A 329 -18.10 -4.96 15.14
C PRO A 329 -18.93 -5.38 13.93
N ALA A 330 -20.24 -5.55 14.13
CA ALA A 330 -21.16 -5.80 13.05
C ALA A 330 -21.16 -4.58 12.13
N LEU A 331 -20.27 -4.57 11.13
CA LEU A 331 -20.30 -3.64 10.03
C LEU A 331 -21.71 -3.77 9.43
N LYS A 332 -22.49 -2.69 9.47
CA LYS A 332 -23.78 -2.57 8.77
C LYS A 332 -23.61 -2.55 7.23
N ALA A 333 -22.41 -2.84 6.72
CA ALA A 333 -22.18 -3.15 5.33
C ALA A 333 -22.48 -4.63 5.07
N LYS A 334 -23.16 -4.94 3.96
CA LYS A 334 -23.34 -6.33 3.50
C LYS A 334 -21.99 -7.05 3.58
N PRO A 335 -21.95 -8.29 4.08
CA PRO A 335 -20.70 -8.93 4.48
C PRO A 335 -19.77 -9.05 3.28
N PHE A 336 -18.68 -8.29 3.30
CA PHE A 336 -17.46 -8.73 2.64
C PHE A 336 -17.16 -10.12 3.18
N THR A 337 -16.97 -11.09 2.29
CA THR A 337 -16.50 -12.42 2.71
C THR A 337 -15.03 -12.27 3.06
N ILE A 338 -14.75 -11.77 4.27
CA ILE A 338 -13.43 -11.86 4.87
C ILE A 338 -13.11 -13.35 4.90
N CYS A 339 -12.02 -13.72 4.24
CA CYS A 339 -11.62 -15.10 4.10
C CYS A 339 -11.40 -15.71 5.49
N ARG A 340 -12.29 -16.61 5.93
CA ARG A 340 -12.00 -17.51 7.05
C ARG A 340 -10.91 -18.47 6.56
N ALA A 341 -9.65 -18.19 6.87
CA ALA A 341 -8.58 -19.14 6.63
C ALA A 341 -8.92 -20.44 7.37
N ALA A 342 -9.15 -21.49 6.61
CA ALA A 342 -9.28 -22.84 7.12
C ALA A 342 -7.89 -23.26 7.64
N LEU A 343 -7.79 -23.42 8.95
CA LEU A 343 -6.74 -24.21 9.59
C LEU A 343 -6.86 -25.65 9.06
N ILE A 344 -6.19 -25.95 7.96
CA ILE A 344 -5.99 -27.32 7.50
C ILE A 344 -4.63 -27.76 8.07
N PRO A 345 -4.59 -28.66 9.07
CA PRO A 345 -3.33 -29.20 9.54
C PRO A 345 -2.76 -30.11 8.47
N THR A 346 -1.63 -29.74 7.88
CA THR A 346 -0.81 -30.63 7.06
C THR A 346 -0.19 -31.68 7.99
N ARG A 347 -0.86 -32.82 8.15
CA ARG A 347 -0.22 -34.03 8.66
C ARG A 347 0.68 -34.59 7.57
N SER A 348 1.96 -34.27 7.62
CA SER A 348 2.99 -35.06 6.94
C SER A 348 3.25 -36.33 7.75
N THR A 349 2.76 -37.47 7.26
CA THR A 349 3.33 -38.78 7.60
C THR A 349 3.86 -39.41 6.31
N PRO A 350 5.08 -39.97 6.32
CA PRO A 350 5.66 -40.55 5.14
C PRO A 350 5.01 -41.91 4.88
N ARG A 351 4.42 -42.11 3.70
CA ARG A 351 4.02 -43.45 3.23
C ARG A 351 4.88 -43.86 2.05
N CYS A 352 5.74 -44.84 2.32
CA CYS A 352 6.42 -45.65 1.32
C CYS A 352 5.40 -46.26 0.35
N TRP A 353 5.70 -46.14 -0.94
CA TRP A 353 5.02 -46.83 -2.02
C TRP A 353 5.65 -48.21 -2.22
N TRP A 354 4.82 -49.27 -2.20
CA TRP A 354 4.98 -50.43 -3.08
C TRP A 354 3.57 -50.95 -3.49
N PRO A 355 3.39 -51.47 -4.71
CA PRO A 355 2.08 -51.64 -5.33
C PRO A 355 1.60 -53.09 -5.32
N THR A 356 0.27 -53.31 -5.21
CA THR A 356 -0.38 -54.49 -5.81
C THR A 356 -1.87 -54.24 -6.03
N SER A 357 -2.20 -54.12 -7.32
CA SER A 357 -3.28 -54.78 -8.06
C SER A 357 -4.63 -55.10 -7.39
N MET A 358 -5.66 -54.64 -8.11
CA MET A 358 -6.79 -55.43 -8.65
C MET A 358 -8.10 -55.61 -7.86
N VAL A 359 -9.16 -55.33 -8.63
CA VAL A 359 -10.48 -55.98 -8.68
C VAL A 359 -11.64 -55.32 -7.91
N SER A 360 -12.50 -54.72 -8.75
CA SER A 360 -13.95 -54.53 -8.68
C SER A 360 -14.74 -55.34 -7.64
N ALA A 361 -15.77 -54.73 -7.06
CA ALA A 361 -17.15 -54.89 -7.53
C ALA A 361 -18.19 -54.30 -6.56
N SER A 362 -19.21 -53.72 -7.19
CA SER A 362 -20.49 -53.21 -6.70
C SER A 362 -21.30 -54.18 -5.82
N CYS A 363 -22.06 -53.61 -4.86
CA CYS A 363 -23.52 -53.77 -4.60
C CYS A 363 -23.82 -53.53 -3.11
N ARG A 364 -24.41 -52.40 -2.73
CA ARG A 364 -25.86 -52.10 -2.55
C ARG A 364 -26.58 -52.91 -1.47
N ASN A 365 -27.18 -52.12 -0.55
CA ASN A 365 -28.37 -52.34 0.29
C ASN A 365 -28.26 -53.44 1.36
N GLY A 366 -28.74 -53.29 2.58
CA GLY A 366 -29.55 -52.26 3.22
C GLY A 366 -30.02 -52.79 4.59
N ASN A 367 -30.69 -51.92 5.35
CA ASN A 367 -31.52 -52.18 6.54
C ASN A 367 -30.84 -52.36 7.93
N LYS A 368 -31.09 -51.34 8.77
CA LYS A 368 -31.32 -51.36 10.24
C LYS A 368 -32.66 -52.10 10.56
N PRO A 369 -33.20 -52.19 11.81
CA PRO A 369 -32.85 -51.59 13.12
C PRO A 369 -33.07 -52.51 14.36
N GLU A 370 -33.13 -51.87 15.56
CA GLU A 370 -33.64 -52.29 16.90
C GLU A 370 -32.55 -52.64 17.95
N GLN A 371 -32.27 -51.78 18.93
CA GLN A 371 -32.99 -51.41 20.18
C GLN A 371 -33.18 -52.57 21.17
N ASN A 372 -32.49 -52.57 22.33
CA ASN A 372 -33.10 -52.26 23.64
C ASN A 372 -32.10 -52.28 24.84
N THR A 373 -32.17 -51.21 25.64
CA THR A 373 -32.04 -51.02 27.11
C THR A 373 -31.20 -51.95 28.03
N ARG A 374 -30.35 -51.35 28.90
CA ARG A 374 -30.63 -51.05 30.33
C ARG A 374 -29.41 -50.57 31.16
N ARG A 375 -29.69 -49.57 32.02
CA ARG A 375 -29.18 -49.25 33.38
C ARG A 375 -27.77 -48.62 33.58
N GLN A 376 -27.78 -47.36 34.05
CA GLN A 376 -26.76 -46.77 34.94
C GLN A 376 -27.10 -47.09 36.42
N PRO A 377 -26.17 -46.95 37.40
CA PRO A 377 -25.84 -45.64 38.01
C PRO A 377 -24.37 -45.43 38.49
N GLY A 378 -23.95 -44.17 38.67
CA GLY A 378 -23.00 -43.78 39.76
C GLY A 378 -21.57 -43.30 39.42
N VAL A 379 -21.45 -42.03 39.01
CA VAL A 379 -20.45 -40.97 39.37
C VAL A 379 -18.98 -41.34 39.72
N PHE A 380 -18.01 -40.79 38.96
CA PHE A 380 -16.92 -39.92 39.47
C PHE A 380 -16.16 -39.21 38.32
N TYR A 381 -15.80 -37.94 38.56
CA TYR A 381 -15.17 -36.98 37.64
C TYR A 381 -13.70 -37.30 37.32
N ALA A 382 -13.27 -37.06 36.08
CA ALA A 382 -11.95 -36.52 35.75
C ALA A 382 -11.97 -35.88 34.35
N SER A 383 -12.07 -34.55 34.32
CA SER A 383 -11.89 -33.71 33.14
C SER A 383 -10.40 -33.57 32.81
N LEU A 384 -9.96 -34.11 31.68
CA LEU A 384 -8.65 -33.79 31.10
C LEU A 384 -8.86 -32.79 29.95
N GLN A 385 -8.72 -31.51 30.28
CA GLN A 385 -8.50 -30.43 29.33
C GLN A 385 -7.12 -30.63 28.69
N ALA A 386 -7.08 -31.04 27.42
CA ALA A 386 -5.88 -30.86 26.60
C ALA A 386 -5.89 -29.43 26.03
N GLY A 387 -4.94 -28.62 26.50
CA GLY A 387 -4.91 -27.17 26.34
C GLY A 387 -4.78 -26.66 24.91
N ALA A 388 -5.74 -25.84 24.50
CA ALA A 388 -5.59 -24.83 23.46
C ALA A 388 -4.78 -23.64 24.04
N GLY A 389 -3.48 -23.82 24.24
CA GLY A 389 -2.63 -22.85 24.96
C GLY A 389 -1.48 -22.24 24.14
N TYR A 390 -1.20 -22.75 22.94
CA TYR A 390 0.05 -22.42 22.24
C TYR A 390 -0.07 -21.35 21.14
N ALA A 391 -1.22 -21.22 20.47
CA ALA A 391 -1.41 -20.20 19.43
C ALA A 391 -1.41 -18.73 19.93
N PRO A 392 -2.02 -18.37 21.09
CA PRO A 392 -2.02 -16.97 21.54
C PRO A 392 -0.70 -16.52 22.19
N ARG A 393 0.23 -17.44 22.48
CA ARG A 393 1.55 -17.09 23.05
C ARG A 393 2.51 -16.55 22.00
N LEU A 394 2.45 -17.03 20.76
CA LEU A 394 3.35 -16.61 19.69
C LEU A 394 3.01 -15.20 19.17
N LEU A 395 1.72 -14.85 19.10
CA LEU A 395 1.24 -13.54 18.64
C LEU A 395 1.68 -12.37 19.54
N ILE A 396 1.91 -12.63 20.84
CA ILE A 396 2.30 -11.61 21.81
C ILE A 396 3.82 -11.57 22.01
N LEU A 397 4.54 -12.70 21.91
CA LEU A 397 5.98 -12.73 22.17
C LEU A 397 6.83 -12.17 21.04
N ILE A 398 6.45 -12.37 19.77
CA ILE A 398 7.26 -11.92 18.63
C ILE A 398 7.16 -10.39 18.42
N ILE A 399 6.07 -9.77 18.86
CA ILE A 399 5.82 -8.32 18.67
C ILE A 399 6.29 -7.48 19.87
N ALA A 400 6.54 -8.09 21.04
CA ALA A 400 6.88 -7.37 22.27
C ALA A 400 8.39 -7.30 22.58
N ASN A 401 9.27 -7.98 21.84
CA ASN A 401 10.68 -8.11 22.22
C ASN A 401 11.67 -7.82 21.08
N ALA A 402 11.73 -6.55 20.66
CA ALA A 402 12.82 -6.03 19.82
C ALA A 402 14.03 -5.54 20.64
N SER A 403 14.19 -6.01 21.88
CA SER A 403 15.25 -5.58 22.79
C SER A 403 16.55 -6.40 22.69
N THR A 404 16.66 -7.35 21.75
CA THR A 404 17.82 -8.27 21.66
C THR A 404 18.60 -8.21 20.33
N ILE A 405 18.38 -7.21 19.48
CA ILE A 405 19.21 -7.01 18.26
C ILE A 405 20.42 -6.08 18.50
N ASN A 406 20.61 -5.54 19.71
CA ASN A 406 21.82 -4.78 20.06
C ASN A 406 22.78 -5.60 20.92
N ALA A 407 23.59 -6.45 20.29
CA ALA A 407 24.84 -6.94 20.87
C ALA A 407 25.82 -7.42 19.77
N MET A 408 26.42 -6.48 19.05
CA MET A 408 27.76 -6.71 18.49
C MET A 408 28.81 -6.07 19.43
N PRO A 409 29.95 -6.74 19.68
CA PRO A 409 30.89 -6.34 20.71
C PRO A 409 31.74 -5.14 20.25
N GLN A 410 31.83 -4.11 21.10
CA GLN A 410 32.81 -3.05 20.97
C GLN A 410 34.22 -3.61 21.24
N PRO A 411 35.25 -3.22 20.47
CA PRO A 411 36.60 -3.71 20.67
C PRO A 411 37.22 -3.14 21.96
N SER A 412 37.95 -4.03 22.63
CA SER A 412 38.66 -3.85 23.89
C SER A 412 39.66 -2.69 23.87
N THR A 413 39.65 -1.94 24.97
CA THR A 413 40.69 -0.99 25.37
C THR A 413 42.03 -1.69 25.66
N PHE A 414 43.13 -1.13 25.17
CA PHE A 414 44.48 -1.29 25.75
C PHE A 414 45.06 0.11 26.04
N PRO A 415 45.96 0.25 27.02
CA PRO A 415 46.19 1.52 27.71
C PRO A 415 47.32 2.35 27.08
N GLY A 416 47.13 3.67 27.14
CA GLY A 416 48.11 4.67 27.55
C GLY A 416 49.41 4.80 26.74
N PHE A 417 49.54 5.93 26.02
CA PHE A 417 50.73 6.78 26.13
C PHE A 417 50.33 8.25 25.99
N SER A 418 50.79 9.05 26.95
CA SER A 418 50.59 10.48 27.13
C SER A 418 51.65 11.31 26.42
N CYS A 419 51.26 12.46 25.86
CA CYS A 419 51.97 13.76 25.91
C CYS A 419 51.08 14.80 25.21
N SER A 420 50.34 15.61 25.97
CA SER A 420 50.68 17.00 26.31
C SER A 420 50.94 17.90 25.09
N SER A 421 50.01 18.83 24.80
CA SER A 421 50.19 20.26 25.15
C SER A 421 49.24 21.19 24.38
N HIS A 422 48.73 22.17 25.12
CA HIS A 422 48.27 23.51 24.73
C HIS A 422 47.06 23.71 23.80
N GLN A 423 45.95 24.08 24.45
CA GLN A 423 45.04 25.14 23.99
C GLN A 423 45.81 26.48 23.94
N GLU A 424 45.54 27.29 22.92
CA GLU A 424 45.21 28.71 23.14
C GLU A 424 44.47 29.36 21.97
N ASN A 425 43.63 30.32 22.34
CA ASN A 425 42.65 31.07 21.57
C ASN A 425 43.25 32.04 20.54
N SER A 426 42.49 32.36 19.48
CA SER A 426 42.18 33.76 19.14
C SER A 426 41.14 33.89 18.01
N THR A 427 40.13 34.71 18.27
CA THR A 427 39.02 35.18 17.43
C THR A 427 39.44 36.32 16.46
N PRO A 428 38.55 36.87 15.61
CA PRO A 428 38.78 37.07 14.17
C PRO A 428 38.95 38.55 13.75
N GLN A 429 39.30 38.80 12.47
CA GLN A 429 39.04 40.07 11.76
C GLN A 429 39.23 39.88 10.23
N THR A 430 38.17 40.02 9.42
CA THR A 430 37.79 41.17 8.54
C THR A 430 38.59 41.34 7.24
N GLY A 431 37.86 41.54 6.11
CA GLY A 431 38.38 42.15 4.87
C GLY A 431 37.99 41.37 3.59
N THR A 432 36.81 41.61 3.00
CA THR A 432 36.56 42.46 1.80
C THR A 432 37.02 41.92 0.43
N ALA A 433 36.02 41.56 -0.38
CA ALA A 433 35.75 41.93 -1.78
C ALA A 433 36.77 41.68 -2.92
N SER A 434 36.32 40.88 -3.93
CA SER A 434 36.21 41.20 -5.38
C SER A 434 36.32 39.90 -6.22
N VAL A 435 35.23 39.44 -6.85
CA VAL A 435 34.87 39.65 -8.28
C VAL A 435 35.98 39.27 -9.26
N LEU A 436 35.82 38.15 -9.98
CA LEU A 436 36.12 37.98 -11.42
C LEU A 436 35.70 36.59 -11.95
N ARG A 437 34.74 36.59 -12.88
CA ARG A 437 34.53 35.65 -14.02
C ARG A 437 34.60 36.53 -15.29
N PRO A 438 34.66 36.04 -16.56
CA PRO A 438 34.72 34.66 -17.09
C PRO A 438 35.71 34.47 -18.29
N ALA A 439 35.88 33.23 -18.77
CA ALA A 439 36.24 32.90 -20.16
C ALA A 439 35.72 31.48 -20.44
N ILE A 440 34.69 31.22 -21.25
CA ILE A 440 34.61 31.17 -22.72
C ILE A 440 35.80 30.45 -23.37
N LEU A 441 35.58 29.21 -23.81
CA LEU A 441 36.10 28.73 -25.10
C LEU A 441 35.12 27.74 -25.74
N ALA A 442 34.69 28.08 -26.96
CA ALA A 442 33.94 27.24 -27.85
C ALA A 442 34.91 26.39 -28.70
N GLY A 443 34.54 25.14 -28.97
CA GLY A 443 35.24 24.26 -29.91
C GLY A 443 34.25 23.26 -30.50
N LYS A 444 33.88 23.48 -31.77
CA LYS A 444 32.95 22.69 -32.56
C LYS A 444 33.74 21.68 -33.42
N LEU A 445 33.07 20.56 -33.73
CA LEU A 445 33.04 19.81 -35.01
C LEU A 445 33.76 18.46 -35.19
N ARG A 446 32.90 17.51 -35.62
CA ARG A 446 33.04 16.30 -36.47
C ARG A 446 33.42 14.99 -35.75
N SER A 447 32.51 13.99 -35.65
CA SER A 447 31.86 13.15 -36.69
C SER A 447 32.79 12.14 -37.34
N THR A 448 32.70 10.87 -36.92
CA THR A 448 32.67 9.69 -37.81
C THR A 448 31.98 8.50 -37.12
N LYS A 449 31.21 7.77 -37.94
CA LYS A 449 30.42 6.57 -37.63
C LYS A 449 31.30 5.33 -37.36
N SER A 450 30.67 4.32 -36.74
CA SER A 450 30.58 2.93 -37.23
C SER A 450 31.29 1.80 -36.43
N HIS A 451 30.41 0.95 -35.87
CA HIS A 451 30.44 -0.52 -35.79
C HIS A 451 31.33 -1.31 -34.80
N ARG A 452 30.58 -2.11 -34.02
CA ARG A 452 30.71 -3.56 -33.74
C ARG A 452 31.66 -4.03 -32.64
N LEU A 453 31.00 -4.72 -31.68
CA LEU A 453 31.35 -6.02 -31.09
C LEU A 453 32.69 -6.13 -30.36
N GLN A 454 32.61 -6.27 -29.03
CA GLN A 454 33.22 -7.42 -28.37
C GLN A 454 32.53 -7.71 -27.03
N ALA A 455 32.12 -8.97 -26.88
CA ALA A 455 31.71 -9.61 -25.64
C ALA A 455 32.93 -10.28 -24.99
N SER A 456 32.95 -10.36 -23.66
CA SER A 456 33.68 -11.29 -22.76
C SER A 456 34.06 -10.52 -21.48
N ALA A 457 33.39 -10.67 -20.32
CA ALA A 457 33.30 -11.81 -19.39
C ALA A 457 34.25 -11.67 -18.18
N VAL A 458 33.77 -12.21 -17.03
CA VAL A 458 34.53 -12.63 -15.81
C VAL A 458 34.93 -11.49 -14.86
N ALA A 459 34.88 -11.58 -13.52
CA ALA A 459 34.17 -12.39 -12.51
C ALA A 459 34.51 -11.77 -11.13
N ARG A 460 33.67 -12.08 -10.13
CA ARG A 460 33.95 -12.29 -8.68
C ARG A 460 35.14 -11.54 -8.05
N ILE A 461 34.87 -10.84 -6.94
CA ILE A 461 35.62 -11.01 -5.69
C ILE A 461 34.61 -10.86 -4.54
N ALA A 462 34.57 -11.88 -3.70
CA ALA A 462 33.98 -11.88 -2.38
C ALA A 462 35.05 -11.47 -1.37
N LEU A 463 34.68 -10.65 -0.39
CA LEU A 463 35.19 -10.66 0.98
C LEU A 463 34.04 -10.23 1.89
#